data_AF-A0AA85G571-F1
#
_entry.id   AF-A0AA85G571-F1
#
_cell.length_a   1.000
_cell.length_b   1.000
_cell.length_c   1.000
_cell.angle_alpha   90.00
_cell.angle_beta   90.00
_cell.angle_gamma   90.00
#
_symmetry.space_group_name_H-M   'P 1'
#
loop_
_entity.id
_entity.type
_entity.pdbx_description
1 polymer ?
#
loop_
_entity_poly.entity_id
_entity_poly.type
_entity_poly.pdbx_seq_one_letter_code
_entity_poly.pdbx_strand_id
1 'polypeptide(L)'
;MRQEIEIAFSAPQHDGHKANPPHCEFLFGAAAYSVSVVVLFPLYKTIFFQQLDGIPWIQALIRYRIEGIRMAYRGVLPPLLQRASSGALMFGVQSSSERFLVNHPATFNYSPTLHKIVSSALAGWSEAVLMPFERVQTLLQNKDYHDRYKNTFHALINVTSNHGVKELYRGLSPVLVRNSAANGLYFCGHKWLNDIRVRRTCESTMERSLWNFALGGILGGTIGMVTFPLNVIKTRMQSNVGGSFNGFRPTLVSLVYEDSDKPNILRLFRGVPANFIRSVFSWGLITMTFHFLLEINSMIC
;
A
#
# COMPACT_ATOMS: atom_id res chain seq x y z
N MET A 1 24.10 4.32 -1.13
CA MET A 1 23.23 3.19 -0.75
C MET A 1 22.75 3.31 0.70
N ARG A 2 23.51 4.02 1.55
CA ARG A 2 23.26 4.19 2.99
C ARG A 2 22.23 5.28 3.36
N GLN A 3 22.28 6.47 2.75
CA GLN A 3 21.45 7.60 3.18
C GLN A 3 19.97 7.55 2.80
N GLU A 4 19.54 6.80 1.78
CA GLU A 4 18.14 6.84 1.30
C GLU A 4 17.30 5.66 1.82
N ILE A 5 17.95 4.57 2.26
CA ILE A 5 17.31 3.50 3.03
C ILE A 5 17.07 3.98 4.47
N GLU A 6 17.97 4.80 5.02
CA GLU A 6 17.71 5.58 6.24
C GLU A 6 16.43 6.44 6.09
N ILE A 7 16.20 7.12 4.96
CA ILE A 7 15.03 8.03 4.83
C ILE A 7 13.67 7.32 4.76
N ALA A 8 13.65 6.04 4.40
CA ALA A 8 12.46 5.21 4.32
C ALA A 8 11.84 4.88 5.68
N PHE A 9 12.71 4.80 6.67
CA PHE A 9 12.47 4.01 7.86
C PHE A 9 13.22 4.55 9.08
N SER A 10 14.05 5.60 8.95
CA SER A 10 14.80 6.18 10.07
C SER A 10 13.85 6.51 11.21
N ALA A 11 14.04 5.76 12.30
CA ALA A 11 13.90 6.32 13.64
C ALA A 11 14.68 7.64 13.69
N PRO A 12 14.27 8.60 14.53
CA PRO A 12 15.06 9.81 14.73
C PRO A 12 16.52 9.40 14.91
N GLN A 13 17.43 10.05 14.16
CA GLN A 13 18.86 9.96 14.42
C GLN A 13 19.07 10.40 15.87
N HIS A 14 19.13 9.41 16.77
CA HIS A 14 19.69 9.60 18.08
C HIS A 14 21.20 9.59 17.87
N ASP A 15 21.80 10.72 18.21
CA ASP A 15 23.24 10.93 18.22
C ASP A 15 23.97 9.72 18.82
N GLY A 16 24.96 9.19 18.09
CA GLY A 16 26.05 8.38 18.64
C GLY A 16 26.02 6.85 18.46
N HIS A 17 24.93 6.22 17.98
CA HIS A 17 24.91 4.75 17.81
C HIS A 17 25.18 4.29 16.37
N LYS A 18 25.99 3.21 16.24
CA LYS A 18 26.40 2.59 14.97
C LYS A 18 25.19 2.36 14.05
N ALA A 19 25.24 2.90 12.84
CA ALA A 19 24.22 2.68 11.81
C ALA A 19 24.04 1.17 11.54
N ASN A 20 22.80 0.68 11.56
CA ASN A 20 22.49 -0.71 11.28
C ASN A 20 22.88 -1.07 9.83
N PRO A 21 23.22 -2.33 9.53
CA PRO A 21 23.45 -2.76 8.16
C PRO A 21 22.18 -2.57 7.31
N PRO A 22 22.30 -2.13 6.04
CA PRO A 22 21.14 -1.82 5.20
C PRO A 22 20.22 -3.03 4.91
N HIS A 23 20.73 -4.25 5.05
CA HIS A 23 19.93 -5.46 4.91
C HIS A 23 19.01 -5.73 6.12
N CYS A 24 19.38 -5.26 7.32
CA CYS A 24 18.56 -5.42 8.51
C CYS A 24 17.30 -4.56 8.44
N GLU A 25 17.43 -3.31 7.98
CA GLU A 25 16.29 -2.40 7.80
C GLU A 25 15.29 -2.95 6.77
N PHE A 26 15.79 -3.53 5.68
CA PHE A 26 14.96 -4.19 4.69
C PHE A 26 14.17 -5.37 5.28
N LEU A 27 14.84 -6.23 6.05
CA LEU A 27 14.21 -7.37 6.72
C LEU A 27 13.18 -6.92 7.77
N PHE A 28 13.48 -5.88 8.56
CA PHE A 28 12.56 -5.33 9.54
C PHE A 28 11.35 -4.68 8.88
N GLY A 29 11.53 -4.00 7.74
CA GLY A 29 10.44 -3.48 6.92
C GLY A 29 9.53 -4.61 6.44
N ALA A 30 10.09 -5.65 5.83
CA ALA A 30 9.32 -6.82 5.36
C ALA A 30 8.60 -7.54 6.50
N ALA A 31 9.24 -7.68 7.67
CA ALA A 31 8.64 -8.25 8.87
C ALA A 31 7.48 -7.40 9.39
N ALA A 32 7.67 -6.08 9.50
CA ALA A 32 6.62 -5.15 9.95
C ALA A 32 5.39 -5.16 9.02
N TYR A 33 5.60 -5.20 7.70
CA TYR A 33 4.53 -5.38 6.72
C TYR A 33 3.80 -6.72 6.89
N SER A 34 4.56 -7.80 7.08
CA SER A 34 3.99 -9.14 7.24
C SER A 34 3.13 -9.25 8.51
N VAL A 35 3.64 -8.73 9.64
CA VAL A 35 2.90 -8.66 10.91
C VAL A 35 1.63 -7.84 10.74
N SER A 36 1.71 -6.65 10.13
CA SER A 36 0.54 -5.79 9.92
C SER A 36 -0.52 -6.44 9.05
N VAL A 37 -0.11 -7.10 7.96
CA VAL A 37 -1.03 -7.84 7.08
C VAL A 37 -1.71 -8.96 7.85
N VAL A 38 -0.96 -9.80 8.58
CA VAL A 38 -1.55 -10.92 9.34
C VAL A 38 -2.52 -10.43 10.41
N VAL A 39 -2.14 -9.43 11.20
CA VAL A 39 -2.97 -8.90 12.29
C VAL A 39 -4.26 -8.27 11.76
N LEU A 40 -4.18 -7.51 10.66
CA LEU A 40 -5.32 -6.74 10.15
C LEU A 40 -6.13 -7.47 9.08
N PHE A 41 -5.68 -8.64 8.59
CA PHE A 41 -6.38 -9.36 7.52
C PHE A 41 -7.84 -9.68 7.86
N PRO A 42 -8.17 -10.21 9.06
CA PRO A 42 -9.57 -10.48 9.42
C PRO A 42 -10.42 -9.21 9.44
N LEU A 43 -9.88 -8.11 9.95
CA LEU A 43 -10.55 -6.81 9.99
C LEU A 43 -10.76 -6.24 8.57
N TYR A 44 -9.79 -6.42 7.66
CA TYR A 44 -9.93 -5.96 6.29
C TYR A 44 -10.96 -6.74 5.51
N LYS A 45 -11.03 -8.05 5.74
CA LYS A 45 -12.01 -8.89 5.08
C LYS A 45 -13.43 -8.60 5.58
N THR A 46 -13.64 -8.17 6.83
CA THR A 46 -14.97 -7.67 7.26
C THR A 46 -15.33 -6.36 6.59
N ILE A 47 -14.42 -5.38 6.55
CA ILE A 47 -14.65 -4.09 5.86
C ILE A 47 -15.03 -4.33 4.39
N PHE A 48 -14.33 -5.26 3.74
CA PHE A 48 -14.60 -5.63 2.36
C PHE A 48 -16.01 -6.21 2.19
N PHE A 49 -16.49 -7.07 3.09
CA PHE A 49 -17.88 -7.54 3.08
C PHE A 49 -18.87 -6.38 3.24
N GLN A 50 -18.56 -5.35 4.01
CA GLN A 50 -19.46 -4.19 4.12
C GLN A 50 -19.50 -3.38 2.83
N GLN A 51 -18.34 -3.21 2.18
CA GLN A 51 -18.23 -2.42 0.95
C GLN A 51 -18.94 -3.07 -0.23
N LEU A 52 -18.93 -4.40 -0.33
CA LEU A 52 -19.57 -5.13 -1.43
C LEU A 52 -20.99 -5.61 -1.12
N ASP A 53 -21.25 -6.05 0.11
CA ASP A 53 -22.49 -6.76 0.44
C ASP A 53 -23.44 -5.94 1.31
N GLY A 54 -22.98 -4.79 1.84
CA GLY A 54 -23.75 -3.98 2.77
C GLY A 54 -24.03 -4.66 4.12
N ILE A 55 -23.33 -5.75 4.44
CA ILE A 55 -23.57 -6.54 5.65
C ILE A 55 -23.10 -5.77 6.91
N PRO A 56 -23.92 -5.68 7.98
CA PRO A 56 -23.52 -5.05 9.24
C PRO A 56 -22.42 -5.85 9.98
N TRP A 57 -21.63 -5.15 10.80
CA TRP A 57 -20.45 -5.71 11.49
C TRP A 57 -20.74 -7.01 12.28
N ILE A 58 -21.87 -7.07 12.97
CA ILE A 58 -22.26 -8.22 13.80
C ILE A 58 -22.45 -9.47 12.92
N GLN A 59 -23.08 -9.32 11.76
CA GLN A 59 -23.30 -10.44 10.84
C GLN A 59 -21.98 -10.90 10.19
N ALA A 60 -21.07 -9.98 9.91
CA ALA A 60 -19.72 -10.33 9.43
C ALA A 60 -18.92 -11.13 10.48
N LEU A 61 -19.05 -10.79 11.76
CA LEU A 61 -18.40 -11.53 12.86
C LEU A 61 -19.03 -12.92 13.07
N ILE A 62 -20.37 -13.02 13.02
CA ILE A 62 -21.06 -14.31 13.08
C ILE A 62 -20.61 -15.21 11.93
N ARG A 63 -20.45 -14.65 10.73
CA ARG A 63 -19.95 -15.37 9.55
C ARG A 63 -18.56 -15.95 9.78
N TYR A 64 -17.64 -15.22 10.43
CA TYR A 64 -16.34 -15.80 10.81
C TYR A 64 -16.43 -16.93 11.81
N ARG A 65 -17.38 -16.85 12.75
CA ARG A 65 -17.62 -17.92 13.70
C ARG A 65 -18.11 -19.19 13.01
N ILE A 66 -18.91 -19.06 11.95
CA ILE A 66 -19.47 -20.17 11.18
C ILE A 66 -18.46 -20.73 10.15
N GLU A 67 -17.79 -19.86 9.38
CA GLU A 67 -16.84 -20.26 8.33
C GLU A 67 -15.47 -20.72 8.88
N GLY A 68 -15.17 -20.38 10.13
CA GLY A 68 -13.92 -20.74 10.82
C GLY A 68 -12.71 -19.88 10.43
N ILE A 69 -11.64 -19.99 11.24
CA ILE A 69 -10.43 -19.16 11.12
C ILE A 69 -9.70 -19.35 9.78
N ARG A 70 -9.76 -20.56 9.20
CA ARG A 70 -9.13 -20.87 7.91
C ARG A 70 -9.73 -20.07 6.77
N MET A 71 -11.04 -19.83 6.79
CA MET A 71 -11.70 -19.01 5.77
C MET A 71 -11.44 -17.53 6.01
N ALA A 72 -11.29 -17.07 7.26
CA ALA A 72 -10.92 -15.69 7.56
C ALA A 72 -9.59 -15.26 6.90
N TYR A 73 -8.62 -16.17 6.76
CA TYR A 73 -7.33 -15.92 6.12
C TYR A 73 -7.22 -16.36 4.65
N ARG A 74 -8.31 -16.87 4.03
CA ARG A 74 -8.29 -17.22 2.60
C ARG A 74 -8.01 -15.97 1.75
N GLY A 75 -6.92 -16.00 0.99
CA GLY A 75 -6.47 -14.89 0.14
C GLY A 75 -5.46 -13.93 0.79
N VAL A 76 -4.87 -14.27 1.94
CA VAL A 76 -3.82 -13.46 2.60
C VAL A 76 -2.46 -13.50 1.89
N LEU A 77 -2.20 -14.56 1.12
CA LEU A 77 -0.90 -14.77 0.46
C LEU A 77 -0.54 -13.67 -0.58
N PRO A 78 -1.42 -13.29 -1.53
CA PRO A 78 -1.10 -12.21 -2.46
C PRO A 78 -0.73 -10.88 -1.78
N PRO A 79 -1.50 -10.36 -0.79
CA PRO A 79 -1.10 -9.13 -0.11
C PRO A 79 0.19 -9.27 0.69
N LEU A 80 0.48 -10.44 1.27
CA LEU A 80 1.77 -10.68 1.94
C LEU A 80 2.94 -10.55 0.97
N LEU A 81 2.90 -11.29 -0.15
CA LEU A 81 3.95 -11.26 -1.17
C LEU A 81 4.12 -9.87 -1.78
N GLN A 82 3.00 -9.22 -2.09
CA GLN A 82 3.00 -7.87 -2.64
C GLN A 82 3.62 -6.87 -1.67
N ARG A 83 3.18 -6.84 -0.40
CA ARG A 83 3.62 -5.85 0.58
C ARG A 83 5.08 -6.04 0.99
N ALA A 84 5.53 -7.28 1.16
CA ALA A 84 6.93 -7.57 1.43
C ALA A 84 7.85 -7.10 0.29
N SER A 85 7.40 -7.21 -0.96
CA SER A 85 8.18 -6.81 -2.14
C SER A 85 8.09 -5.31 -2.47
N SER A 86 6.94 -4.68 -2.21
CA SER A 86 6.66 -3.29 -2.58
C SER A 86 7.58 -2.31 -1.88
N GLY A 87 7.88 -2.51 -0.58
CA GLY A 87 8.85 -1.68 0.13
C GLY A 87 10.25 -1.72 -0.50
N ALA A 88 10.70 -2.92 -0.92
CA ALA A 88 12.00 -3.11 -1.59
C ALA A 88 12.11 -2.28 -2.86
N LEU A 89 11.08 -2.41 -3.71
CA LEU A 89 11.04 -1.74 -5.01
C LEU A 89 10.90 -0.24 -4.84
N MET A 90 9.98 0.22 -3.99
CA MET A 90 9.72 1.64 -3.76
C MET A 90 11.00 2.37 -3.35
N PHE A 91 11.68 1.91 -2.29
CA PHE A 91 12.90 2.58 -1.80
C PHE A 91 14.12 2.32 -2.66
N GLY A 92 14.29 1.09 -3.15
CA GLY A 92 15.43 0.73 -3.99
C GLY A 92 15.47 1.51 -5.30
N VAL A 93 14.31 1.62 -5.98
CA VAL A 93 14.20 2.35 -7.25
C VAL A 93 14.22 3.86 -7.03
N GLN A 94 13.55 4.37 -5.98
CA GLN A 94 13.59 5.79 -5.65
C GLN A 94 15.04 6.26 -5.40
N SER A 95 15.78 5.54 -4.56
CA SER A 95 17.17 5.84 -4.23
C SER A 95 18.09 5.78 -5.46
N SER A 96 17.93 4.73 -6.28
CA SER A 96 18.73 4.57 -7.49
C SER A 96 18.47 5.69 -8.50
N SER A 97 17.21 6.09 -8.63
CA SER A 97 16.77 7.17 -9.52
C SER A 97 17.26 8.54 -9.04
N GLU A 98 17.15 8.84 -7.74
CA GLU A 98 17.61 10.11 -7.17
C GLU A 98 19.13 10.29 -7.34
N ARG A 99 19.92 9.25 -7.05
CA ARG A 99 21.38 9.31 -7.29
C ARG A 99 21.74 9.47 -8.74
N PHE A 100 21.04 8.77 -9.63
CA PHE A 100 21.28 8.90 -11.05
C PHE A 100 21.07 10.34 -11.53
N LEU A 101 19.99 10.99 -11.08
CA LEU A 101 19.69 12.39 -11.39
C LEU A 101 20.74 13.36 -10.82
N VAL A 102 21.14 13.16 -9.55
CA VAL A 102 22.14 14.01 -8.88
C VAL A 102 23.54 13.86 -9.46
N ASN A 103 23.94 12.65 -9.87
CA ASN A 103 25.27 12.38 -10.42
C ASN A 103 25.45 12.87 -11.86
N HIS A 104 24.39 13.31 -12.54
CA HIS A 104 24.44 13.86 -13.91
C HIS A 104 23.93 15.32 -13.95
N PRO A 105 24.54 16.25 -13.19
CA PRO A 105 24.06 17.63 -13.07
C PRO A 105 24.15 18.40 -14.40
N ALA A 106 25.07 18.00 -15.30
CA ALA A 106 25.21 18.61 -16.63
C ALA A 106 24.01 18.32 -17.55
N THR A 107 23.25 17.26 -17.29
CA THR A 107 22.07 16.86 -18.09
C THR A 107 20.77 17.20 -17.38
N PHE A 108 20.74 17.12 -16.04
CA PHE A 108 19.55 17.35 -15.22
C PHE A 108 19.83 18.42 -14.14
N ASN A 109 19.84 19.68 -14.55
CA ASN A 109 19.96 20.81 -13.62
C ASN A 109 18.59 21.23 -13.09
N TYR A 110 17.95 20.36 -12.30
CA TYR A 110 16.66 20.65 -11.66
C TYR A 110 16.82 20.91 -10.16
N SER A 111 15.80 21.54 -9.56
CA SER A 111 15.77 21.73 -8.12
C SER A 111 15.75 20.39 -7.37
N PRO A 112 16.29 20.32 -6.13
CA PRO A 112 16.26 19.09 -5.33
C PRO A 112 14.86 18.51 -5.13
N THR A 113 13.83 19.36 -5.12
CA THR A 113 12.43 18.94 -5.03
C THR A 113 11.97 18.20 -6.29
N LEU A 114 12.39 18.65 -7.48
CA LEU A 114 12.05 17.99 -8.73
C LEU A 114 12.74 16.63 -8.87
N HIS A 115 14.00 16.50 -8.43
CA HIS A 115 14.67 15.19 -8.38
C HIS A 115 13.88 14.19 -7.53
N LYS A 116 13.37 14.61 -6.37
CA LYS A 116 12.53 13.77 -5.50
C LYS A 116 11.19 13.40 -6.11
N ILE A 117 10.54 14.32 -6.83
CA ILE A 117 9.27 14.03 -7.51
C ILE A 117 9.49 13.00 -8.63
N VAL A 118 10.52 13.19 -9.44
CA VAL A 118 10.84 12.27 -10.55
C VAL A 118 11.24 10.89 -10.02
N SER A 119 12.11 10.83 -9.00
CA SER A 119 12.51 9.56 -8.40
C SER A 119 11.34 8.83 -7.75
N SER A 120 10.43 9.56 -7.10
CA SER A 120 9.19 8.98 -6.52
C SER A 120 8.23 8.44 -7.59
N ALA A 121 8.12 9.12 -8.74
CA ALA A 121 7.30 8.67 -9.86
C ALA A 121 7.87 7.40 -10.49
N LEU A 122 9.19 7.35 -10.74
CA LEU A 122 9.87 6.16 -11.27
C LEU A 122 9.74 4.96 -10.33
N ALA A 123 9.85 5.18 -9.03
CA ALA A 123 9.58 4.16 -8.03
C ALA A 123 8.14 3.65 -8.12
N GLY A 124 7.16 4.55 -8.20
CA GLY A 124 5.75 4.19 -8.33
C GLY A 124 5.45 3.39 -9.61
N TRP A 125 6.15 3.67 -10.71
CA TRP A 125 6.04 2.91 -11.95
C TRP A 125 6.66 1.52 -11.84
N SER A 126 7.82 1.42 -11.18
CA SER A 126 8.48 0.12 -10.96
C SER A 126 7.62 -0.83 -10.12
N GLU A 127 6.84 -0.30 -9.17
CA GLU A 127 5.91 -1.09 -8.36
C GLU A 127 4.78 -1.72 -9.17
N ALA A 128 4.51 -1.24 -10.39
CA ALA A 128 3.53 -1.88 -11.28
C ALA A 128 3.94 -3.30 -11.69
N VAL A 129 5.22 -3.69 -11.52
CA VAL A 129 5.66 -5.10 -11.67
C VAL A 129 4.92 -6.02 -10.72
N LEU A 130 4.49 -5.54 -9.55
CA LEU A 130 3.74 -6.29 -8.53
C LEU A 130 2.23 -6.31 -8.78
N MET A 131 1.75 -5.67 -9.84
CA MET A 131 0.34 -5.61 -10.20
C MET A 131 -0.35 -6.98 -10.35
N PRO A 132 0.30 -8.07 -10.80
CA PRO A 132 -0.32 -9.40 -10.82
C PRO A 132 -0.82 -9.85 -9.44
N PHE A 133 -0.11 -9.52 -8.36
CA PHE A 133 -0.54 -9.86 -6.99
C PHE A 133 -1.77 -9.05 -6.58
N GLU A 134 -1.79 -7.75 -6.89
CA GLU A 134 -2.95 -6.89 -6.65
C GLU A 134 -4.18 -7.41 -7.39
N ARG A 135 -4.01 -7.77 -8.67
CA ARG A 135 -5.08 -8.29 -9.51
C ARG A 135 -5.63 -9.61 -8.98
N VAL A 136 -4.76 -10.57 -8.63
CA VAL A 136 -5.21 -11.86 -8.07
C VAL A 136 -5.92 -11.66 -6.74
N GLN A 137 -5.46 -10.72 -5.90
CA GLN A 137 -6.17 -10.36 -4.67
C GLN A 137 -7.59 -9.87 -4.97
N THR A 138 -7.75 -8.90 -5.88
CA THR A 138 -9.07 -8.36 -6.23
C THR A 138 -10.00 -9.45 -6.77
N LEU A 139 -9.50 -10.36 -7.60
CA LEU A 139 -10.30 -11.47 -8.14
C LEU A 139 -10.72 -12.49 -7.09
N LEU A 140 -9.81 -12.84 -6.16
CA LEU A 140 -10.13 -13.77 -5.07
C LEU A 140 -11.09 -13.19 -4.04
N GLN A 141 -11.09 -11.87 -3.89
CA GLN A 141 -12.01 -11.18 -2.99
C GLN A 141 -13.37 -10.93 -3.66
N ASN A 142 -13.44 -10.85 -5.00
CA ASN A 142 -14.72 -10.68 -5.68
C ASN A 142 -15.58 -11.95 -5.65
N LYS A 143 -16.80 -11.80 -5.14
CA LYS A 143 -17.81 -12.86 -5.01
C LYS A 143 -18.13 -13.60 -6.30
N ASP A 144 -18.20 -12.87 -7.41
CA ASP A 144 -18.58 -13.44 -8.72
C ASP A 144 -17.62 -14.54 -9.18
N TYR A 145 -16.41 -14.61 -8.60
CA TYR A 145 -15.40 -15.59 -8.95
C TYR A 145 -15.04 -16.56 -7.80
N HIS A 146 -15.79 -16.57 -6.71
CA HIS A 146 -15.51 -17.46 -5.57
C HIS A 146 -15.48 -18.95 -5.96
N ASP A 147 -16.35 -19.35 -6.89
CA ASP A 147 -16.43 -20.73 -7.39
C ASP A 147 -15.40 -21.00 -8.51
N ARG A 148 -14.94 -19.95 -9.18
CA ARG A 148 -13.99 -20.04 -10.30
C ARG A 148 -12.54 -20.11 -9.83
N TYR A 149 -12.20 -19.42 -8.75
CA TYR A 149 -10.83 -19.31 -8.25
C TYR A 149 -10.66 -19.90 -6.85
N LYS A 150 -10.07 -21.11 -6.78
CA LYS A 150 -9.89 -21.85 -5.53
C LYS A 150 -8.84 -21.23 -4.61
N ASN A 151 -7.69 -20.87 -5.17
CA ASN A 151 -6.55 -20.31 -4.44
C ASN A 151 -5.75 -19.32 -5.32
N THR A 152 -4.76 -18.65 -4.74
CA THR A 152 -3.91 -17.66 -5.41
C THR A 152 -3.20 -18.19 -6.64
N PHE A 153 -2.56 -19.36 -6.55
CA PHE A 153 -1.85 -19.95 -7.68
C PHE A 153 -2.82 -20.40 -8.78
N HIS A 154 -3.95 -20.99 -8.41
CA HIS A 154 -5.01 -21.39 -9.33
C HIS A 154 -5.60 -20.17 -10.05
N ALA A 155 -5.82 -19.05 -9.35
CA ALA A 155 -6.27 -17.82 -9.97
C ALA A 155 -5.23 -17.27 -10.96
N LEU A 156 -3.96 -17.20 -10.54
CA LEU A 156 -2.87 -16.71 -11.38
C LEU A 156 -2.70 -17.56 -12.65
N ILE A 157 -2.65 -18.89 -12.51
CA ILE A 157 -2.52 -19.82 -13.64
C ILE A 157 -3.76 -19.75 -14.52
N ASN A 158 -4.97 -19.81 -13.97
CA ASN A 158 -6.21 -19.80 -14.75
C ASN A 158 -6.37 -18.51 -15.56
N VAL A 159 -6.09 -17.35 -14.95
CA VAL A 159 -6.13 -16.06 -15.65
C VAL A 159 -5.10 -16.02 -16.77
N THR A 160 -3.87 -16.44 -16.49
CA THR A 160 -2.77 -16.41 -17.46
C THR A 160 -2.99 -17.37 -18.62
N SER A 161 -3.43 -18.61 -18.36
CA SER A 161 -3.67 -19.61 -19.40
C SER A 161 -4.88 -19.29 -20.27
N ASN A 162 -5.94 -18.70 -19.70
CA ASN A 162 -7.18 -18.45 -20.45
C ASN A 162 -7.22 -17.08 -21.15
N HIS A 163 -6.52 -16.06 -20.62
CA HIS A 163 -6.60 -14.68 -21.12
C HIS A 163 -5.22 -14.07 -21.44
N GLY A 164 -4.13 -14.79 -21.16
CA GLY A 164 -2.77 -14.32 -21.34
C GLY A 164 -2.24 -13.42 -20.22
N VAL A 165 -0.93 -13.17 -20.23
CA VAL A 165 -0.22 -12.37 -19.21
C VAL A 165 -0.72 -10.93 -19.16
N LYS A 166 -1.15 -10.36 -20.30
CA LYS A 166 -1.68 -8.99 -20.38
C LYS A 166 -2.89 -8.76 -19.45
N GLU A 167 -3.69 -9.79 -19.20
CA GLU A 167 -4.86 -9.70 -18.33
C GLU A 167 -4.49 -9.46 -16.85
N LEU A 168 -3.28 -9.85 -16.43
CA LEU A 168 -2.77 -9.56 -15.09
C LEU A 168 -2.49 -8.07 -14.89
N TYR A 169 -2.27 -7.33 -15.98
CA TYR A 169 -1.97 -5.89 -15.99
C TYR A 169 -3.20 -5.03 -16.38
N ARG A 170 -4.41 -5.59 -16.24
CA ARG A 170 -5.66 -4.82 -16.43
C ARG A 170 -5.81 -3.75 -15.35
N GLY A 171 -5.85 -2.48 -15.74
CA GLY A 171 -5.84 -1.34 -14.82
C GLY A 171 -4.46 -0.75 -14.56
N LEU A 172 -3.49 -0.94 -15.46
CA LEU A 172 -2.13 -0.40 -15.32
C LEU A 172 -2.13 1.13 -15.16
N SER A 173 -2.93 1.85 -15.96
CA SER A 173 -2.95 3.32 -15.94
C SER A 173 -3.33 3.92 -14.58
N PRO A 174 -4.45 3.56 -13.90
CA PRO A 174 -4.71 4.09 -12.57
C PRO A 174 -3.69 3.61 -11.53
N VAL A 175 -3.09 2.42 -11.69
CA VAL A 175 -2.04 1.93 -10.78
C VAL A 175 -0.80 2.82 -10.85
N LEU A 176 -0.31 3.15 -12.04
CA LEU A 176 0.86 4.00 -12.22
C LEU A 176 0.65 5.39 -11.59
N VAL A 177 -0.50 6.01 -11.86
CA VAL A 177 -0.84 7.34 -11.32
C VAL A 177 -0.99 7.29 -9.80
N ARG A 178 -1.68 6.26 -9.28
CA ARG A 178 -1.86 6.06 -7.85
C ARG A 178 -0.53 5.87 -7.14
N ASN A 179 0.33 4.98 -7.63
CA ASN A 179 1.61 4.69 -6.98
C ASN A 179 2.51 5.92 -6.96
N SER A 180 2.58 6.65 -8.08
CA SER A 180 3.36 7.89 -8.18
C SER A 180 2.86 8.94 -7.15
N ALA A 181 1.55 9.13 -7.07
CA ALA A 181 0.95 10.06 -6.11
C ALA A 181 1.16 9.61 -4.66
N ALA A 182 0.97 8.33 -4.36
CA ALA A 182 1.17 7.76 -3.03
C ALA A 182 2.61 7.92 -2.56
N ASN A 183 3.58 7.61 -3.42
CA ASN A 183 5.00 7.69 -3.09
C ASN A 183 5.44 9.14 -2.91
N GLY A 184 5.04 10.04 -3.81
CA GLY A 184 5.34 11.47 -3.67
C GLY A 184 4.79 12.05 -2.36
N LEU A 185 3.54 11.73 -2.00
CA LEU A 185 2.94 12.17 -0.74
C LEU A 185 3.62 11.52 0.48
N TYR A 186 4.01 10.24 0.37
CA TYR A 186 4.73 9.54 1.42
C TYR A 186 6.07 10.22 1.73
N PHE A 187 6.91 10.47 0.72
CA PHE A 187 8.21 11.11 0.93
C PHE A 187 8.10 12.57 1.40
N CYS A 188 7.14 13.33 0.87
CA CYS A 188 6.88 14.70 1.34
C CYS A 188 6.39 14.72 2.80
N GLY A 189 5.45 13.85 3.13
CA GLY A 189 4.90 13.76 4.48
C GLY A 189 5.90 13.21 5.49
N HIS A 190 6.81 12.32 5.08
CA HIS A 190 7.84 11.77 5.95
C HIS A 190 8.77 12.87 6.53
N LYS A 191 9.16 13.86 5.71
CA LYS A 191 9.94 15.00 6.18
C LYS A 191 9.20 15.78 7.28
N TRP A 192 7.92 16.05 7.06
CA TRP A 192 7.07 16.72 8.04
C TRP A 192 6.91 15.91 9.34
N LEU A 193 6.79 14.57 9.24
CA LEU A 193 6.74 13.69 10.41
C LEU A 193 8.04 13.75 11.23
N ASN A 194 9.19 13.73 10.57
CA ASN A 194 10.48 13.73 11.26
C ASN A 194 10.72 15.05 12.00
N ASP A 195 10.34 16.19 11.40
CA ASP A 195 10.42 17.49 12.06
C ASP A 195 9.56 17.55 13.34
N ILE A 196 8.42 16.85 13.36
CA ILE A 196 7.55 16.74 14.55
C ILE A 196 8.15 15.79 15.59
N ARG A 197 8.73 14.67 15.17
CA ARG A 197 9.36 13.68 16.06
C ARG A 197 10.54 14.27 16.83
N VAL A 198 11.41 15.01 16.16
CA VAL A 198 12.61 15.62 16.78
C VAL A 198 12.24 16.63 17.87
N ARG A 199 11.07 17.27 17.77
CA ARG A 199 10.61 18.26 18.75
C ARG A 199 10.04 17.67 20.04
N ARG A 200 9.84 16.35 20.12
CA ARG A 200 9.22 15.69 21.28
C ARG A 200 10.12 14.60 21.84
N THR A 201 10.61 14.80 23.05
CA THR A 201 11.27 13.77 23.85
C THR A 201 10.21 12.87 24.49
N CYS A 202 10.11 11.62 24.02
CA CYS A 202 9.30 10.59 24.68
C CYS A 202 10.16 9.81 25.67
N GLU A 203 9.74 9.76 26.93
CA GLU A 203 10.51 9.14 28.03
C GLU A 203 10.32 7.62 28.08
N SER A 204 9.17 7.10 27.64
CA SER A 204 8.87 5.66 27.64
C SER A 204 8.79 5.04 26.24
N THR A 205 9.23 3.78 26.11
CA THR A 205 9.15 2.98 24.87
C THR A 205 7.72 2.83 24.36
N MET A 206 6.75 2.69 25.28
CA MET A 206 5.33 2.56 24.94
C MET A 206 4.76 3.88 24.40
N GLU A 207 5.08 5.02 25.02
CA GLU A 207 4.65 6.34 24.52
C GLU A 207 5.21 6.59 23.12
N ARG A 208 6.49 6.28 22.91
CA ARG A 208 7.14 6.44 21.60
C ARG A 208 6.50 5.55 20.53
N SER A 209 6.17 4.31 20.86
CA SER A 209 5.49 3.38 19.97
C SER A 209 4.08 3.86 19.59
N LEU A 210 3.30 4.33 20.56
CA LEU A 210 1.97 4.91 20.32
C LEU A 210 2.03 6.20 19.50
N TRP A 211 3.03 7.04 19.75
CA TRP A 211 3.25 8.26 18.98
C TRP A 211 3.60 7.95 17.52
N ASN A 212 4.49 6.98 17.31
CA ASN A 212 4.85 6.48 15.99
C ASN A 212 3.65 5.87 15.26
N PHE A 213 2.78 5.15 15.98
CA PHE A 213 1.51 4.67 15.45
C PHE A 213 0.61 5.83 14.98
N ALA A 214 0.42 6.85 15.82
CA ALA A 214 -0.46 7.98 15.51
C ALA A 214 0.02 8.77 14.29
N LEU A 215 1.32 9.12 14.26
CA LEU A 215 1.90 9.87 13.15
C LEU A 215 1.88 9.06 11.84
N GLY A 216 2.32 7.80 11.88
CA GLY A 216 2.30 6.92 10.71
C GLY A 216 0.88 6.68 10.21
N GLY A 217 -0.07 6.50 11.13
CA GLY A 217 -1.49 6.34 10.83
C GLY A 217 -2.10 7.57 10.15
N ILE A 218 -1.86 8.78 10.67
CA ILE A 218 -2.38 10.03 10.08
C ILE A 218 -1.81 10.25 8.68
N LEU A 219 -0.49 10.05 8.49
CA LEU A 219 0.14 10.17 7.18
C LEU A 219 -0.50 9.18 6.19
N GLY A 220 -0.56 7.91 6.56
CA GLY A 220 -1.12 6.84 5.75
C GLY A 220 -2.61 7.04 5.43
N GLY A 221 -3.39 7.49 6.42
CA GLY A 221 -4.79 7.86 6.27
C GLY A 221 -4.99 8.98 5.26
N THR A 222 -4.19 10.04 5.35
CA THR A 222 -4.24 11.18 4.44
C THR A 222 -3.88 10.77 3.00
N ILE A 223 -2.80 10.01 2.83
CA ILE A 223 -2.40 9.47 1.50
C ILE A 223 -3.53 8.59 0.95
N GLY A 224 -4.09 7.72 1.78
CA GLY A 224 -5.20 6.83 1.42
C GLY A 224 -6.44 7.59 0.97
N MET A 225 -6.74 8.72 1.60
CA MET A 225 -7.87 9.60 1.24
C MET A 225 -7.63 10.30 -0.10
N VAL A 226 -6.45 10.87 -0.31
CA VAL A 226 -6.12 11.57 -1.58
C VAL A 226 -6.10 10.59 -2.76
N THR A 227 -5.59 9.38 -2.55
CA THR A 227 -5.50 8.34 -3.59
C THR A 227 -6.79 7.51 -3.73
N PHE A 228 -7.82 7.78 -2.93
CA PHE A 228 -9.04 6.98 -2.89
C PHE A 228 -9.79 6.91 -4.24
N PRO A 229 -10.02 8.02 -4.97
CA PRO A 229 -10.70 7.95 -6.27
C PRO A 229 -9.96 7.06 -7.28
N LEU A 230 -8.61 7.10 -7.26
CA LEU A 230 -7.78 6.25 -8.12
C LEU A 230 -7.89 4.77 -7.72
N ASN A 231 -8.00 4.47 -6.42
CA ASN A 231 -8.26 3.11 -5.93
C ASN A 231 -9.61 2.58 -6.41
N VAL A 232 -10.66 3.40 -6.45
CA VAL A 232 -11.98 3.00 -6.95
C VAL A 232 -11.92 2.63 -8.43
N ILE A 233 -11.33 3.51 -9.26
CA ILE A 233 -11.16 3.26 -10.71
C ILE A 233 -10.33 2.00 -10.96
N LYS A 234 -9.19 1.88 -10.27
CA LYS A 234 -8.32 0.69 -10.31
C LYS A 234 -9.13 -0.56 -9.98
N THR A 235 -9.87 -0.57 -8.88
CA THR A 235 -10.61 -1.74 -8.41
C THR A 235 -11.68 -2.15 -9.42
N ARG A 236 -12.40 -1.19 -10.03
CA ARG A 236 -13.38 -1.48 -11.09
C ARG A 236 -12.73 -2.10 -12.33
N MET A 237 -11.56 -1.62 -12.74
CA MET A 237 -10.82 -2.24 -13.85
C MET A 237 -10.31 -3.64 -13.46
N GLN A 238 -9.82 -3.79 -12.21
CA GLN A 238 -9.28 -5.03 -11.66
C GLN A 238 -10.34 -6.02 -11.14
N SER A 239 -11.63 -5.72 -11.22
CA SER A 239 -12.70 -6.69 -10.92
C SER A 239 -13.18 -7.46 -12.14
N ASN A 240 -12.99 -6.93 -13.35
CA ASN A 240 -13.56 -7.54 -14.56
C ASN A 240 -12.55 -8.47 -15.20
N VAL A 241 -12.93 -9.70 -15.56
CA VAL A 241 -12.07 -10.68 -16.24
C VAL A 241 -12.57 -10.91 -17.67
N GLY A 242 -11.67 -10.81 -18.64
CA GLY A 242 -12.03 -10.96 -20.05
C GLY A 242 -12.78 -9.74 -20.61
N GLY A 243 -13.24 -9.84 -21.86
CA GLY A 243 -13.88 -8.73 -22.57
C GLY A 243 -12.94 -7.56 -22.92
N SER A 244 -13.51 -6.42 -23.31
CA SER A 244 -12.74 -5.25 -23.76
C SER A 244 -11.84 -4.69 -22.65
N PHE A 245 -10.62 -4.30 -23.02
CA PHE A 245 -9.72 -3.55 -22.14
C PHE A 245 -10.16 -2.09 -22.11
N ASN A 246 -11.09 -1.78 -21.20
CA ASN A 246 -11.50 -0.40 -20.97
C ASN A 246 -10.30 0.38 -20.42
N GLY A 247 -10.04 1.57 -20.98
CA GLY A 247 -9.00 2.47 -20.49
C GLY A 247 -9.47 3.31 -19.29
N PHE A 248 -8.57 4.12 -18.73
CA PHE A 248 -8.86 4.98 -17.58
C PHE A 248 -10.08 5.89 -17.77
N ARG A 249 -10.14 6.62 -18.89
CA ARG A 249 -11.23 7.57 -19.18
C ARG A 249 -12.59 6.88 -19.33
N PRO A 250 -12.76 5.84 -20.17
CA PRO A 250 -14.02 5.10 -20.25
C PRO A 250 -14.48 4.55 -18.91
N THR A 251 -13.58 4.00 -18.10
CA THR A 251 -13.96 3.48 -16.77
C THR A 251 -14.37 4.59 -15.81
N LEU A 252 -13.65 5.71 -15.78
CA LEU A 252 -14.02 6.87 -14.97
C LEU A 252 -15.41 7.40 -15.35
N VAL A 253 -15.68 7.56 -16.64
CA VAL A 253 -16.99 7.98 -17.14
C VAL A 253 -18.05 6.95 -16.74
N SER A 254 -17.80 5.65 -16.96
CA SER A 254 -18.77 4.60 -16.59
C SER A 254 -19.11 4.61 -15.10
N LEU A 255 -18.16 4.94 -14.23
CA LEU A 255 -18.38 5.03 -12.78
C LEU A 255 -19.16 6.28 -12.38
N VAL A 256 -18.91 7.41 -13.06
CA VAL A 256 -19.56 8.70 -12.76
C VAL A 256 -21.02 8.72 -13.23
N TYR A 257 -21.36 7.93 -14.26
CA TYR A 257 -22.69 7.88 -14.89
C TYR A 257 -23.46 6.55 -14.64
N GLU A 258 -22.96 5.64 -13.80
CA GLU A 258 -23.46 4.26 -13.68
C GLU A 258 -24.96 4.12 -13.35
N ASP A 259 -25.51 5.01 -12.51
CA ASP A 259 -26.90 4.93 -12.01
C ASP A 259 -27.75 6.16 -12.35
N SER A 260 -27.23 7.12 -13.13
CA SER A 260 -27.93 8.38 -13.43
C SER A 260 -27.36 9.06 -14.67
N ASP A 261 -28.23 9.70 -15.46
CA ASP A 261 -27.82 10.57 -16.57
C ASP A 261 -27.00 11.80 -16.12
N LYS A 262 -27.00 12.10 -14.80
CA LYS A 262 -26.23 13.18 -14.20
C LYS A 262 -24.92 12.65 -13.61
N PRO A 263 -23.77 13.32 -13.86
CA PRO A 263 -22.49 12.91 -13.32
C PRO A 263 -22.48 13.02 -11.79
N ASN A 264 -22.19 11.92 -11.09
CA ASN A 264 -22.07 11.90 -9.63
C ASN A 264 -20.65 11.53 -9.18
N ILE A 265 -19.80 12.55 -9.02
CA ILE A 265 -18.40 12.39 -8.59
C ILE A 265 -18.30 11.94 -7.12
N LEU A 266 -19.30 12.26 -6.29
CA LEU A 266 -19.33 11.87 -4.87
C LEU A 266 -19.32 10.35 -4.69
N ARG A 267 -19.77 9.59 -5.69
CA ARG A 267 -19.69 8.13 -5.71
C ARG A 267 -18.26 7.62 -5.58
N LEU A 268 -17.28 8.31 -6.17
CA LEU A 268 -15.86 7.96 -6.06
C LEU A 268 -15.32 8.11 -4.63
N PHE A 269 -16.05 8.80 -3.75
CA PHE A 269 -15.70 9.00 -2.34
C PHE A 269 -16.55 8.12 -1.39
N ARG A 270 -17.46 7.29 -1.92
CA ARG A 270 -18.24 6.35 -1.13
C ARG A 270 -17.32 5.25 -0.59
N GLY A 271 -17.05 5.30 0.72
CA GLY A 271 -16.12 4.38 1.40
C GLY A 271 -14.83 5.05 1.92
N VAL A 272 -14.67 6.36 1.73
CA VAL A 272 -13.53 7.12 2.29
C VAL A 272 -13.37 6.92 3.80
N PRO A 273 -14.42 7.00 4.65
CA PRO A 273 -14.24 6.81 6.10
C PRO A 273 -13.68 5.43 6.45
N ALA A 274 -14.21 4.38 5.80
CA ALA A 274 -13.72 3.01 5.99
C ALA A 274 -12.27 2.86 5.53
N ASN A 275 -11.91 3.44 4.37
CA ASN A 275 -10.55 3.40 3.86
C ASN A 275 -9.56 4.22 4.72
N PHE A 276 -10.01 5.35 5.28
CA PHE A 276 -9.22 6.17 6.18
C PHE A 276 -8.88 5.38 7.45
N ILE A 277 -9.88 4.83 8.14
CA ILE A 277 -9.68 3.98 9.32
C ILE A 277 -8.74 2.83 8.99
N ARG A 278 -9.01 2.11 7.89
CA ARG A 278 -8.17 1.01 7.41
C ARG A 278 -6.70 1.41 7.26
N SER A 279 -6.47 2.57 6.65
CA SER A 279 -5.14 3.10 6.35
C SER A 279 -4.43 3.55 7.63
N VAL A 280 -5.13 4.21 8.56
CA VAL A 280 -4.59 4.61 9.86
C VAL A 280 -4.07 3.39 10.62
N PHE A 281 -4.88 2.34 10.76
CA PHE A 281 -4.45 1.11 11.44
C PHE A 281 -3.30 0.40 10.70
N SER A 282 -3.35 0.33 9.37
CA SER A 282 -2.30 -0.31 8.57
C SER A 282 -0.95 0.35 8.79
N TRP A 283 -0.89 1.66 8.50
CA TRP A 283 0.35 2.43 8.51
C TRP A 283 0.83 2.69 9.93
N GLY A 284 -0.07 2.87 10.89
CA GLY A 284 0.29 2.97 12.30
C GLY A 284 0.97 1.71 12.80
N LEU A 285 0.39 0.52 12.53
CA LEU A 285 0.97 -0.75 12.97
C LEU A 285 2.31 -1.04 12.30
N ILE A 286 2.44 -0.78 10.99
CA ILE A 286 3.71 -0.92 10.27
C ILE A 286 4.78 -0.05 10.90
N THR A 287 4.47 1.23 11.12
CA THR A 287 5.43 2.20 11.67
C THR A 287 5.84 1.82 13.09
N MET A 288 4.88 1.41 13.93
CA MET A 288 5.11 0.96 15.29
C MET A 288 6.01 -0.29 15.33
N THR A 289 5.65 -1.35 14.61
CA THR A 289 6.41 -2.61 14.58
C THR A 289 7.82 -2.37 14.03
N PHE A 290 7.95 -1.54 12.99
CA PHE A 290 9.24 -1.25 12.41
C PHE A 290 10.19 -0.56 13.40
N HIS A 291 9.74 0.50 14.08
CA HIS A 291 10.58 1.19 15.07
C HIS A 291 10.88 0.30 16.28
N PHE A 292 9.94 -0.53 16.70
CA PHE A 292 10.16 -1.49 17.77
C PHE A 292 11.26 -2.50 17.42
N LEU A 293 11.27 -3.02 16.18
CA LEU A 293 12.33 -3.92 15.72
C LEU A 293 13.70 -3.24 15.66
N LEU A 294 13.76 -1.98 15.24
CA LEU A 294 15.00 -1.20 15.28
C LEU A 294 15.52 -1.01 16.71
N GLU A 295 14.63 -0.68 17.65
CA GLU A 295 15.01 -0.50 19.06
C GLU A 295 15.55 -1.80 19.66
N ILE A 296 14.90 -2.94 19.40
CA ILE A 296 15.42 -4.26 19.82
C ILE A 296 16.81 -4.51 19.23
N ASN A 297 17.01 -4.28 17.94
CA ASN A 297 18.30 -4.52 17.31
C ASN A 297 19.40 -3.63 17.90
N SER A 298 19.07 -2.37 18.22
CA SER A 298 20.01 -1.44 18.85
C SER A 298 20.36 -1.77 20.30
N MET A 299 19.53 -2.55 21.00
CA MET A 299 19.84 -3.05 22.35
C MET A 299 20.73 -4.29 22.34
N ILE A 300 20.74 -5.04 21.23
CA ILE A 300 21.47 -6.31 21.10
C ILE A 300 22.89 -6.10 20.53
N CYS A 301 23.11 -5.03 19.76
CA CYS A 301 24.38 -4.70 19.07
C CYS A 301 25.16 -3.58 19.75
#